data_AF-A0A562PJG7-F1
#
_entry.id   AF-A0A562PJG7-F1
#
_cell.length_a   1.000
_cell.length_b   1.000
_cell.length_c   1.000
_cell.angle_alpha   90.00
_cell.angle_beta   90.00
_cell.angle_gamma   90.00
#
_symmetry.space_group_name_H-M   'P 1'
#
loop_
_entity.id
_entity.type
_entity.pdbx_description
1 polymer ?
#
loop_
_entity_poly.entity_id
_entity_poly.type
_entity_poly.pdbx_seq_one_letter_code
_entity_poly.pdbx_strand_id
1 'polypeptide(L)'
;MKKPLSTLLAGLLAAATVHAAAPLAGTQAPGYYRFAIGAAEVTAVSDGTVTIPLDQLLTNTTPARVNPLLTHSHLTPNVETSINAFLVNTGTHLVLVDTGAGSLFGPDAGGRLPRR
;
A
#
# COMPACT_ATOMS: atom_id res chain seq x y z
N MET A 1 -55.97 -40.05 -22.98
CA MET A 1 -55.41 -41.16 -22.19
C MET A 1 -53.91 -41.28 -22.49
N LYS A 2 -53.11 -41.48 -21.43
CA LYS A 2 -51.66 -41.76 -21.39
C LYS A 2 -50.69 -40.55 -21.37
N LYS A 3 -50.43 -40.04 -20.15
CA LYS A 3 -49.11 -39.52 -19.72
C LYS A 3 -48.09 -40.68 -19.77
N PRO A 4 -46.78 -40.48 -20.04
CA PRO A 4 -45.82 -40.04 -19.01
C PRO A 4 -44.67 -39.18 -19.63
N LEU A 5 -43.62 -38.69 -19.00
CA LEU A 5 -42.94 -38.98 -17.74
C LEU A 5 -42.09 -37.74 -17.43
N SER A 6 -42.31 -37.08 -16.28
CA SER A 6 -41.42 -36.03 -15.79
C SER A 6 -40.04 -36.63 -15.50
N THR A 7 -39.00 -36.14 -16.16
CA THR A 7 -37.61 -36.37 -15.77
C THR A 7 -37.22 -35.29 -14.77
N LEU A 8 -37.14 -35.68 -13.50
CA LEU A 8 -36.63 -34.83 -12.42
C LEU A 8 -35.11 -34.71 -12.60
N LEU A 9 -34.63 -33.59 -13.15
CA LEU A 9 -33.21 -33.27 -13.18
C LEU A 9 -32.80 -32.82 -11.76
N ALA A 10 -32.48 -33.78 -10.90
CA ALA A 10 -31.84 -33.53 -9.62
C ALA A 10 -30.43 -33.00 -9.89
N GLY A 11 -30.31 -31.67 -10.03
CA GLY A 11 -29.03 -30.99 -10.13
C GLY A 11 -28.22 -31.26 -8.87
N LEU A 12 -27.19 -32.10 -8.98
CA LEU A 12 -26.11 -32.19 -8.01
C LEU A 12 -25.51 -30.78 -7.87
N LEU A 13 -25.89 -30.05 -6.83
CA LEU A 13 -24.96 -29.08 -6.25
C LEU A 13 -23.84 -29.92 -5.62
N ALA A 14 -22.82 -30.23 -6.42
CA ALA A 14 -21.54 -30.64 -5.88
C ALA A 14 -21.11 -29.53 -4.92
N ALA A 15 -21.10 -29.82 -3.62
CA ALA A 15 -20.53 -28.93 -2.62
C ALA A 15 -19.05 -28.77 -2.96
N ALA A 16 -18.71 -27.71 -3.70
CA ALA A 16 -17.33 -27.35 -3.92
C ALA A 16 -16.69 -27.16 -2.54
N THR A 17 -15.67 -27.94 -2.25
CA THR A 17 -14.89 -27.79 -1.02
C THR A 17 -14.14 -26.46 -1.10
N VAL A 18 -14.68 -25.44 -0.43
CA VAL A 18 -14.02 -24.14 -0.32
C VAL A 18 -12.77 -24.34 0.55
N HIS A 19 -11.60 -24.34 -0.08
CA HIS A 19 -10.31 -24.38 0.61
C HIS A 19 -9.90 -22.95 0.95
N ALA A 20 -10.00 -22.60 2.25
CA ALA A 20 -9.63 -21.27 2.75
C ALA A 20 -8.13 -21.10 3.03
N ALA A 21 -7.34 -22.19 2.98
CA ALA A 21 -5.91 -22.13 3.19
C ALA A 21 -5.19 -21.59 1.95
N ALA A 22 -4.28 -20.64 2.15
CA ALA A 22 -3.40 -20.10 1.12
C ALA A 22 -1.94 -20.08 1.61
N PRO A 23 -0.95 -20.16 0.70
CA PRO A 23 0.45 -19.99 1.06
C PRO A 23 0.72 -18.61 1.67
N LEU A 24 1.72 -18.52 2.56
CA LEU A 24 2.22 -17.24 3.05
C LEU A 24 2.86 -16.47 1.89
N ALA A 25 2.45 -15.21 1.68
CA ALA A 25 2.92 -14.41 0.54
C ALA A 25 4.43 -14.11 0.55
N GLY A 26 5.06 -14.08 1.74
CA GLY A 26 6.51 -13.88 1.91
C GLY A 26 7.06 -12.55 1.37
N THR A 27 6.18 -11.65 0.95
CA THR A 27 6.50 -10.40 0.26
C THR A 27 5.57 -9.30 0.78
N GLN A 28 6.02 -8.05 0.67
CA GLN A 28 5.19 -6.91 1.00
C GLN A 28 4.04 -6.81 -0.01
N ALA A 29 2.87 -6.38 0.46
CA ALA A 29 1.76 -6.04 -0.42
C ALA A 29 2.15 -4.93 -1.40
N PRO A 30 1.46 -4.79 -2.55
CA PRO A 30 1.68 -3.66 -3.45
C PRO A 30 1.58 -2.33 -2.68
N GLY A 31 2.53 -1.44 -2.91
CA GLY A 31 2.65 -0.16 -2.21
C GLY A 31 1.65 0.89 -2.68
N TYR A 32 0.36 0.59 -2.69
CA TYR A 32 -0.68 1.59 -2.94
C TYR A 32 -1.86 1.43 -1.98
N TYR A 33 -2.48 2.56 -1.64
CA TYR A 33 -3.65 2.59 -0.79
C TYR A 33 -4.68 3.57 -1.36
N ARG A 34 -5.91 3.08 -1.58
CA ARG A 34 -6.97 3.84 -2.23
C ARG A 34 -8.06 4.23 -1.26
N PHE A 35 -8.48 5.49 -1.32
CA PHE A 35 -9.51 6.04 -0.46
C PHE A 35 -10.23 7.20 -1.16
N ALA A 36 -11.37 7.61 -0.61
CA ALA A 36 -12.15 8.71 -1.15
C ALA A 36 -11.96 9.99 -0.33
N ILE A 37 -11.94 11.14 -1.00
CA ILE A 37 -12.10 12.46 -0.40
C ILE A 37 -13.24 13.16 -1.15
N GLY A 38 -14.43 13.23 -0.52
CA GLY A 38 -15.64 13.69 -1.22
C GLY A 38 -15.92 12.81 -2.45
N ALA A 39 -16.04 13.43 -3.62
CA ALA A 39 -16.25 12.74 -4.89
C ALA A 39 -14.94 12.28 -5.58
N ALA A 40 -13.78 12.67 -5.06
CA ALA A 40 -12.49 12.29 -5.64
C ALA A 40 -12.02 10.94 -5.11
N GLU A 41 -11.41 10.15 -5.98
CA GLU A 41 -10.66 8.95 -5.62
C GLU A 41 -9.18 9.31 -5.51
N VAL A 42 -8.57 9.02 -4.36
CA VAL A 42 -7.15 9.26 -4.10
C VAL A 42 -6.44 7.93 -3.92
N THR A 43 -5.33 7.77 -4.62
CA THR A 43 -4.42 6.64 -4.44
C THR A 43 -3.09 7.16 -3.92
N ALA A 44 -2.78 6.88 -2.66
CA ALA A 44 -1.41 7.02 -2.16
C ALA A 44 -0.56 5.91 -2.77
N VAL A 45 0.60 6.27 -3.31
CA VAL A 45 1.53 5.34 -3.96
C VAL A 45 2.88 5.47 -3.29
N SER A 46 3.37 4.39 -2.69
CA SER A 46 4.68 4.35 -2.06
C SER A 46 5.77 4.20 -3.13
N ASP A 47 6.79 5.06 -3.03
CA ASP A 47 8.05 4.92 -3.74
C ASP A 47 9.08 4.10 -2.92
N GLY A 48 8.67 3.52 -1.80
CA GLY A 48 9.54 2.82 -0.84
C GLY A 48 9.92 3.70 0.34
N THR A 49 11.05 3.37 0.97
CA THR A 49 11.56 4.02 2.18
C THR A 49 13.03 4.38 2.04
N VAL A 50 13.48 5.32 2.87
CA VAL A 50 14.88 5.66 3.09
C VAL A 50 15.14 5.83 4.58
N THR A 51 16.25 5.29 5.07
CA THR A 51 16.67 5.48 6.46
C THR A 51 17.46 6.78 6.58
N ILE A 52 17.00 7.69 7.44
CA ILE A 52 17.64 8.99 7.67
C ILE A 52 18.10 9.14 9.14
N PRO A 53 19.26 9.76 9.40
CA PRO A 53 19.71 10.10 10.75
C PRO A 53 18.94 11.33 11.24
N LEU A 54 17.70 11.11 11.73
CA LEU A 54 16.74 12.19 11.95
C LEU A 54 17.16 13.16 13.06
N ASP A 55 17.87 12.68 14.08
CA ASP A 55 18.40 13.51 15.17
C ASP A 55 19.54 14.44 14.74
N GLN A 56 20.20 14.14 13.62
CA GLN A 56 21.24 14.98 12.99
C GLN A 56 20.66 15.88 11.89
N LEU A 57 19.58 15.45 11.23
CA LEU A 57 18.95 16.16 10.13
C LEU A 57 18.07 17.33 10.59
N LEU A 58 17.36 17.18 11.71
CA LEU A 58 16.42 18.19 12.20
C LEU A 58 17.15 19.45 12.69
N THR A 59 16.75 20.59 12.14
CA THR A 59 17.27 21.91 12.51
C THR A 59 16.40 22.58 13.57
N ASN A 60 16.90 23.63 14.23
CA ASN A 60 16.19 24.38 15.27
C ASN A 60 15.76 23.51 16.49
N THR A 61 16.50 22.43 16.74
CA THR A 61 16.32 21.51 17.87
C THR A 61 17.68 20.91 18.26
N THR A 62 17.71 20.00 19.23
CA THR A 62 18.92 19.26 19.63
C THR A 62 18.63 17.76 19.70
N PRO A 63 19.64 16.88 19.52
CA PRO A 63 19.47 15.44 19.73
C PRO A 63 18.89 15.09 21.11
N ALA A 64 19.26 15.85 22.15
CA ALA A 64 18.73 15.68 23.51
C ALA A 64 17.21 15.92 23.60
N ARG A 65 16.63 16.72 22.70
CA ARG A 65 15.18 16.93 22.59
C ARG A 65 14.52 15.94 21.63
N VAL A 66 15.19 15.60 20.53
CA VAL A 66 14.65 14.69 19.49
C VAL A 66 14.60 13.25 19.99
N ASN A 67 15.68 12.73 20.58
CA ASN A 67 15.79 11.32 20.93
C ASN A 67 14.71 10.84 21.91
N PRO A 68 14.31 11.59 22.95
CA PRO A 68 13.17 11.21 23.79
C PRO A 68 11.84 11.11 23.03
N LEU A 69 11.61 11.98 22.04
CA LEU A 69 10.40 11.95 21.21
C LEU A 69 10.40 10.74 20.27
N LEU A 70 11.56 10.42 19.68
CA LEU A 70 11.71 9.20 18.86
C LEU A 70 11.44 7.95 19.70
N THR A 71 12.05 7.85 20.89
CA THR A 71 11.80 6.74 21.82
C THR A 71 10.32 6.65 22.22
N HIS A 72 9.67 7.79 22.49
CA HIS A 72 8.23 7.83 22.79
C HIS A 72 7.39 7.30 21.62
N SER A 73 7.82 7.51 20.37
CA SER A 73 7.20 6.95 19.16
C SER A 73 7.70 5.56 18.79
N HIS A 74 8.46 4.87 19.65
CA HIS A 74 9.07 3.56 19.39
C HIS A 74 10.04 3.54 18.20
N LEU A 75 10.73 4.64 17.96
CA LEU A 75 11.72 4.82 16.90
C LEU A 75 13.14 4.93 17.46
N THR A 76 14.13 4.66 16.61
CA THR A 76 15.55 4.96 16.87
C THR A 76 15.96 6.25 16.13
N PRO A 77 17.13 6.84 16.40
CA PRO A 77 17.62 8.02 15.67
C PRO A 77 17.77 7.83 14.15
N ASN A 78 18.05 6.60 13.70
CA ASN A 78 18.01 6.23 12.28
C ASN A 78 16.60 5.78 11.92
N VAL A 79 15.82 6.69 11.31
CA VAL A 79 14.39 6.48 11.06
C VAL A 79 14.17 6.06 9.62
N GLU A 80 13.55 4.89 9.43
CA GLU A 80 12.99 4.49 8.14
C GLU A 80 11.81 5.42 7.80
N THR A 81 11.95 6.19 6.72
CA THR A 81 11.01 7.23 6.32
C THR A 81 10.41 6.90 4.97
N SER A 82 9.08 6.91 4.85
CA SER A 82 8.38 6.68 3.59
C SER A 82 8.54 7.82 2.60
N ILE A 83 8.66 7.47 1.31
CA ILE A 83 8.51 8.39 0.19
C ILE A 83 7.20 8.03 -0.51
N ASN A 84 6.30 8.99 -0.67
CA ASN A 84 4.98 8.75 -1.26
C ASN A 84 4.68 9.78 -2.36
N ALA A 85 3.98 9.33 -3.39
CA ALA A 85 3.29 10.17 -4.37
C ALA A 85 1.77 9.96 -4.26
N PHE A 86 0.99 10.86 -4.85
CA PHE A 86 -0.48 10.77 -4.81
C PHE A 86 -1.09 10.90 -6.20
N LEU A 87 -1.87 9.90 -6.58
CA LEU A 87 -2.69 9.94 -7.79
C LEU A 87 -4.12 10.34 -7.40
N VAL A 88 -4.59 11.47 -7.91
CA VAL A 88 -5.91 12.03 -7.62
C VAL A 88 -6.77 11.97 -8.87
N ASN A 89 -7.83 11.18 -8.82
CA ASN A 89 -8.84 11.12 -9.85
C ASN A 89 -10.07 11.92 -9.40
N THR A 90 -10.33 13.05 -10.07
CA THR A 90 -11.47 13.93 -9.78
C THR A 90 -12.72 13.58 -10.58
N GLY A 91 -12.68 12.50 -11.39
CA GLY A 91 -13.69 12.13 -12.37
C GLY A 91 -13.56 12.85 -13.71
N THR A 92 -12.87 14.00 -13.75
CA THR A 92 -12.61 14.76 -15.00
C THR A 92 -11.12 14.87 -15.31
N HIS A 93 -10.27 14.77 -14.29
CA HIS A 93 -8.83 14.85 -14.41
C HIS A 93 -8.19 13.73 -13.60
N LEU A 94 -7.05 13.25 -14.10
CA LEU A 94 -6.15 12.37 -13.39
C LEU A 94 -4.85 13.14 -13.13
N VAL A 95 -4.64 13.53 -11.88
CA VAL A 95 -3.52 14.38 -11.47
C VAL A 95 -2.55 13.57 -10.62
N LEU A 96 -1.28 13.63 -10.96
CA LEU A 96 -0.20 13.06 -10.14
C LEU A 96 0.49 14.19 -9.38
N VAL A 97 0.56 14.05 -8.05
CA VAL A 97 1.31 14.92 -7.15
C VAL A 97 2.57 14.18 -6.73
N ASP A 98 3.72 14.79 -6.99
CA ASP A 98 5.07 14.21 -6.88
C ASP A 98 5.31 12.96 -7.76
N THR A 99 6.57 12.56 -7.89
CA THR A 99 6.98 11.45 -8.79
C THR A 99 8.03 10.51 -8.18
N GLY A 100 8.16 10.52 -6.85
CA GLY A 100 9.15 9.72 -6.13
C GLY A 100 10.59 10.20 -6.37
N ALA A 101 11.55 9.40 -5.92
CA ALA A 101 12.98 9.72 -5.99
C ALA A 101 13.64 9.26 -7.30
N GLY A 102 13.00 8.35 -8.06
CA GLY A 102 13.62 7.72 -9.21
C GLY A 102 14.94 7.05 -8.83
N SER A 103 16.05 7.44 -9.45
CA SER A 103 17.40 6.93 -9.14
C SER A 103 18.22 7.86 -8.24
N LEU A 104 17.65 8.96 -7.73
CA LEU A 104 18.40 10.05 -7.10
C LEU A 104 18.96 9.71 -5.71
N PHE A 105 18.34 8.77 -5.00
CA PHE A 105 18.69 8.42 -3.62
C PHE A 105 19.64 7.21 -3.53
N GLY A 106 20.08 6.68 -4.67
CA GLY A 106 20.93 5.49 -4.74
C GLY A 106 20.13 4.18 -4.71
N PRO A 107 20.83 3.04 -4.78
CA PRO A 107 20.18 1.73 -4.73
C PRO A 107 19.47 1.54 -3.38
N ASP A 108 18.31 0.88 -3.43
CA ASP A 108 17.50 0.49 -2.28
C ASP A 108 16.90 1.62 -1.42
N ALA A 109 17.12 2.89 -1.76
CA ALA A 109 16.52 4.05 -1.10
C ALA A 109 15.48 4.73 -2.01
N GLY A 110 14.20 4.43 -1.78
CA GLY A 110 13.13 4.87 -2.68
C GLY A 110 13.19 4.22 -4.07
N GLY A 111 12.64 4.91 -5.08
CA GLY A 111 12.65 4.49 -6.48
C GLY A 111 11.74 3.30 -6.82
N ARG A 112 10.79 2.97 -5.93
CA ARG A 112 9.91 1.81 -6.02
C ARG A 112 8.49 2.12 -6.49
N LEU A 113 8.24 3.30 -7.09
CA LEU A 113 6.95 3.57 -7.70
C LEU A 113 6.54 2.41 -8.65
N PRO A 114 5.33 1.85 -8.51
CA PRO A 114 4.84 0.77 -9.36
C PRO A 114 4.93 1.13 -10.84
N ARG A 115 5.53 0.23 -11.63
CA ARG A 115 5.51 0.33 -13.08
C ARG A 115 4.17 -0.19 -13.61
N ARG A 116 3.79 0.29 -14.80
CA ARG A 116 2.63 -0.23 -15.54
C ARG A 116 2.84 -1.69 -15.95
#